data_AF-A0A8D5FUC4-F1
#
_entry.id   AF-A0A8D5FUC4-F1
#
_cell.length_a   1.000
_cell.length_b   1.000
_cell.length_c   1.000
_cell.angle_alpha   90.00
_cell.angle_beta   90.00
_cell.angle_gamma   90.00
#
_symmetry.space_group_name_H-M   'P 1'
#
loop_
_entity.id
_entity.type
_entity.pdbx_description
1 polymer ?
#
loop_
_entity_poly.entity_id
_entity_poly.type
_entity_poly.pdbx_seq_one_letter_code
_entity_poly.pdbx_strand_id
1 'polypeptide(L)' 'MQKKHHNNDKKNVYTCSEYREEMMLLALRRKLAESRLDNNEKTALEKEITELETKIGM' A
#
# COMPACT_ATOMS: atom_id res chain seq x y z
N MET A 1 25.22 34.10 21.70
CA MET A 1 25.21 34.04 20.22
C MET A 1 24.63 32.69 19.82
N GLN A 2 23.35 32.62 19.43
CA GLN A 2 22.91 32.25 18.07
C GLN A 2 23.74 31.09 17.48
N LYS A 3 23.17 29.93 17.16
CA LYS A 3 22.29 29.78 15.98
C LYS A 3 21.16 28.76 16.21
N LYS A 4 19.97 29.20 15.85
CA LYS A 4 18.78 28.39 15.56
C LYS A 4 19.05 27.56 14.30
N HIS A 5 18.60 26.31 14.29
CA HIS A 5 18.06 25.68 13.08
C HIS A 5 16.80 24.94 13.50
N HIS A 6 15.65 25.50 13.16
CA HIS A 6 14.46 24.70 12.90
C HIS A 6 14.79 23.86 11.66
N ASN A 7 14.47 22.58 11.68
CA ASN A 7 13.84 21.96 10.53
C ASN A 7 12.97 20.80 10.99
N ASN A 8 11.67 21.02 10.78
CA ASN A 8 10.59 20.07 10.89
C ASN A 8 10.68 19.11 9.70
N ASP A 9 11.70 18.26 9.69
CA ASP A 9 11.80 17.19 8.72
C ASP A 9 11.08 16.00 9.32
N LYS A 10 9.80 15.85 8.97
CA LYS A 10 9.07 14.60 9.11
C LYS A 10 9.88 13.53 8.37
N LYS A 11 10.84 12.92 9.07
CA LYS A 11 11.46 11.67 8.63
C LYS A 11 10.30 10.69 8.56
N ASN A 12 9.75 10.54 7.37
CA ASN A 12 8.80 9.49 7.05
C ASN A 12 9.58 8.20 7.25
N VAL A 13 9.58 7.72 8.50
CA VAL A 13 9.99 6.38 8.81
C VAL A 13 8.98 5.57 8.04
N TYR A 14 9.37 5.10 6.85
CA TYR A 14 8.63 4.07 6.14
C TYR A 14 8.52 2.93 7.14
N THR A 15 7.42 2.96 7.88
CA THR A 15 7.17 1.99 8.92
C THR A 15 7.05 0.68 8.18
N CYS A 16 7.55 -0.41 8.77
CA CYS A 16 7.44 -1.73 8.15
C CYS A 16 6.00 -2.07 7.70
N SER A 17 4.98 -1.35 8.20
CA SER A 17 3.59 -1.37 7.72
C SER A 17 3.41 -0.90 6.27
N GLU A 18 3.97 0.24 5.85
CA GLU A 18 3.76 0.75 4.48
C GLU A 18 4.37 -0.21 3.44
N TYR A 19 5.61 -0.66 3.69
CA TYR A 19 6.24 -1.67 2.85
C TYR A 19 5.46 -3.00 2.86
N ARG A 20 4.90 -3.42 4.01
CA ARG A 20 4.05 -4.63 4.07
C ARG A 20 2.78 -4.46 3.25
N GLU A 21 2.15 -3.30 3.29
CA GLU A 21 0.92 -3.02 2.55
C GLU A 21 1.19 -3.00 1.04
N GLU A 22 2.31 -2.43 0.59
CA GLU A 22 2.76 -2.53 -0.80
C GLU A 22 3.02 -3.99 -1.22
N MET A 23 3.64 -4.80 -0.35
CA MET A 23 3.85 -6.23 -0.61
C MET A 23 2.53 -7.00 -0.67
N MET A 24 1.55 -6.67 0.18
CA MET A 24 0.21 -7.23 0.13
C MET A 24 -0.50 -6.86 -1.18
N LEU A 25 -0.43 -5.59 -1.58
CA LEU A 25 -1.00 -5.11 -2.85
C LEU A 25 -0.42 -5.86 -4.04
N LEU A 26 0.90 -6.05 -4.06
CA LEU A 26 1.57 -6.84 -5.10
C LEU A 26 1.06 -8.28 -5.13
N ALA A 27 0.90 -8.93 -3.97
CA ALA A 27 0.39 -10.30 -3.90
C ALA A 27 -1.06 -10.41 -4.41
N LEU A 28 -1.93 -9.48 -4.02
CA LEU A 28 -3.33 -9.42 -4.48
C LEU A 28 -3.41 -9.23 -5.99
N ARG A 29 -2.62 -8.31 -6.56
CA ARG A 29 -2.57 -8.08 -8.01
C ARG A 29 -2.07 -9.32 -8.78
N ARG A 30 -1.09 -10.03 -8.23
CA ARG A 30 -0.61 -11.30 -8.82
C ARG A 30 -1.71 -12.36 -8.81
N LYS A 31 -2.43 -12.48 -7.69
CA LYS A 31 -3.57 -13.39 -7.57
C LYS A 31 -4.67 -13.04 -8.56
N LEU A 32 -5.01 -11.76 -8.71
CA LEU A 32 -6.01 -11.27 -9.67
C LEU A 32 -5.67 -11.65 -11.13
N ALA A 33 -4.38 -11.70 -11.45
CA ALA A 33 -3.90 -12.10 -12.78
C ALA A 33 -3.95 -13.62 -13.03
N GLU A 34 -4.29 -14.44 -12.04
CA GLU A 34 -4.42 -15.88 -12.20
C GLU A 34 -5.67 -16.24 -13.01
N SER A 35 -5.49 -17.01 -14.08
CA SER A 35 -6.56 -17.37 -15.02
C SER A 35 -7.60 -18.37 -14.50
N ARG A 36 -7.55 -18.71 -13.20
CA ARG A 36 -8.42 -19.71 -12.57
C ARG A 36 -9.47 -19.12 -11.63
N LEU A 37 -9.47 -17.80 -11.43
CA LEU A 37 -10.43 -17.15 -10.55
C LEU A 37 -11.83 -17.15 -11.16
N ASP A 38 -12.83 -17.43 -10.33
CA ASP A 38 -14.21 -17.18 -10.71
C ASP A 38 -14.54 -15.67 -10.67
N ASN A 39 -15.68 -15.27 -11.24
CA ASN A 39 -16.08 -13.86 -11.29
C ASN A 39 -16.30 -13.22 -9.90
N ASN A 40 -16.75 -14.00 -8.91
CA ASN A 40 -16.94 -13.52 -7.54
C ASN A 40 -15.61 -13.31 -6.84
N GLU A 41 -14.67 -14.25 -6.98
CA GLU A 41 -13.31 -14.15 -6.44
C GLU A 41 -12.56 -12.98 -7.07
N LYS A 42 -12.72 -12.78 -8.38
CA LYS A 42 -12.15 -11.65 -9.09
C LYS A 42 -12.69 -10.32 -8.54
N THR A 43 -14.01 -10.21 -8.39
CA THR A 43 -14.66 -9.01 -7.85
C THR A 43 -14.22 -8.72 -6.40
N ALA A 44 -14.09 -9.77 -5.58
CA ALA A 44 -13.61 -9.63 -4.21
C ALA A 44 -12.16 -9.13 -4.16
N LEU A 45 -11.28 -9.66 -5.01
CA LEU A 45 -9.88 -9.21 -5.11
C LEU A 45 -9.77 -7.79 -5.62
N GLU A 46 -10.55 -7.39 -6.63
CA GLU A 46 -10.58 -6.01 -7.13
C GLU A 46 -10.99 -5.02 -6.04
N LYS A 47 -11.97 -5.41 -5.20
CA LYS A 47 -12.39 -4.60 -4.06
C LYS A 47 -11.28 -4.47 -3.00
N GLU A 48 -10.66 -5.57 -2.61
CA GLU A 48 -9.55 -5.55 -1.63
C GLU A 48 -8.34 -4.74 -2.12
N ILE A 49 -8.02 -4.82 -3.42
CA ILE A 49 -6.97 -4.02 -4.06
C ILE A 49 -7.30 -2.54 -3.96
N THR A 50 -8.54 -2.14 -4.32
CA THR A 50 -8.98 -0.74 -4.29
C THR A 50 -8.94 -0.15 -2.88
N GLU A 51 -9.39 -0.92 -1.87
CA GLU A 51 -9.35 -0.50 -0.47
C GLU A 51 -7.90 -0.31 0.02
N LEU A 52 -7.00 -1.22 -0.37
CA LEU A 52 -5.60 -1.15 0.02
C LEU A 52 -4.86 0.00 -0.68
N GLU A 53 -5.11 0.24 -1.97
CA GLU A 53 -4.60 1.39 -2.73
C GLU A 53 -5.01 2.72 -2.07
N THR A 54 -6.28 2.85 -1.71
CA THR A 54 -6.79 4.03 -1.01
C THR A 54 -6.10 4.23 0.34
N LYS A 55 -5.84 3.12 1.07
CA LYS A 55 -5.20 3.16 2.39
C LYS A 55 -3.75 3.64 2.32
N ILE A 56 -3.00 3.21 1.29
CA ILE A 56 -1.59 3.58 1.11
C ILE A 56 -1.41 4.89 0.31
N GLY A 57 -2.49 5.43 -0.25
CA GLY A 57 -2.49 6.69 -0.99
C GLY A 57 -2.02 6.57 -2.44
N MET A 58 -2.30 5.44 -3.10
CA MET A 58 -2.11 5.24 -4.54
C MET A 58 -3.33 5.66 -5.35
#